data_AF-A0A9E5T317-F1
#
_entry.id   AF-A0A9E5T317-F1
#
_cell.length_a   1.000
_cell.length_b   1.000
_cell.length_c   1.000
_cell.angle_alpha   90.00
_cell.angle_beta   90.00
_cell.angle_gamma   90.00
#
_symmetry.space_group_name_H-M   'P 1'
#
loop_
_entity.id
_entity.type
_entity.pdbx_description
1 polymer ?
#
loop_
_entity_poly.entity_id
_entity_poly.type
_entity_poly.pdbx_seq_one_letter_code
_entity_poly.pdbx_strand_id
1 'polypeptide(L)' 'MKKKRLSEEQIVGILQEADEPGKTIGEVCRAHGVSENTFYGWRKRFKGLNVPEVRTMRQLAQENARLKKLLA' A
#
# COMPACT_ATOMS: atom_id res chain seq x y z
N MET A 1 20.10 -9.84 -0.31
CA MET A 1 19.14 -9.50 0.76
C MET A 1 17.74 -9.95 0.34
N LYS A 2 17.05 -10.78 1.13
CA LYS A 2 15.68 -11.23 0.81
C LYS A 2 14.76 -10.00 0.79
N LYS A 3 14.24 -9.61 -0.38
CA LYS A 3 13.19 -8.59 -0.50
C LYS A 3 11.96 -9.09 0.25
N LYS A 4 11.77 -8.68 1.50
CA LYS A 4 10.47 -8.83 2.18
C LYS A 4 9.46 -8.07 1.34
N ARG A 5 8.46 -8.78 0.81
CA ARG A 5 7.32 -8.15 0.13
C ARG A 5 6.50 -7.44 1.21
N LEU A 6 6.42 -6.12 1.15
CA LEU A 6 5.52 -5.33 1.98
C LEU A 6 4.07 -5.60 1.55
N SER A 7 3.15 -5.68 2.52
CA SER A 7 1.73 -5.77 2.22
C SER A 7 1.20 -4.44 1.67
N GLU A 8 0.06 -4.47 0.98
CA GLU A 8 -0.58 -3.25 0.48
C GLU A 8 -0.95 -2.31 1.63
N GLU A 9 -1.36 -2.85 2.79
CA GLU A 9 -1.63 -2.07 3.99
C GLU A 9 -0.37 -1.35 4.51
N GLN A 10 0.78 -2.03 4.51
CA GLN A 10 2.06 -1.42 4.90
C GLN A 10 2.48 -0.32 3.91
N ILE A 11 2.31 -0.57 2.62
CA ILE A 11 2.63 0.41 1.57
C ILE A 11 1.81 1.70 1.76
N VAL A 12 0.50 1.56 2.00
CA VAL A 12 -0.37 2.73 2.19
C VAL A 12 -0.06 3.45 3.50
N GLY A 13 0.28 2.73 4.57
CA GLY A 13 0.76 3.34 5.81
C GLY A 13 2.02 4.18 5.61
N ILE A 14 2.99 3.68 4.84
CA ILE A 14 4.21 4.42 4.49
C ILE A 14 3.89 5.66 3.64
N LEU A 15 2.94 5.57 2.71
CA LEU A 15 2.49 6.71 1.90
C LEU A 15 1.84 7.79 2.76
N GLN A 16 0.96 7.40 3.69
CA GLN A 16 0.31 8.33 4.63
C GLN A 16 1.32 9.00 5.57
N GLU A 17 2.30 8.23 6.06
CA GLU A 17 3.38 8.77 6.89
C GLU A 17 4.17 9.87 6.17
N ALA A 18 4.39 9.73 4.86
CA ALA A 18 5.06 10.74 4.05
C ALA A 18 4.18 11.95 3.70
N ASP A 19 2.87 11.88 3.91
CA ASP A 19 1.95 13.00 3.77
C ASP A 19 1.73 13.74 5.12
N GLU A 20 2.30 13.25 6.24
CA GLU A 20 2.29 13.93 7.55
C GLU A 20 3.15 15.21 7.52
N PRO A 21 2.68 16.31 8.17
CA PRO A 21 3.44 17.55 8.22
C PRO A 21 4.76 17.35 8.97
N GLY A 22 5.86 17.84 8.38
CA GLY A 22 7.19 17.78 8.98
C GLY A 22 7.98 16.51 8.67
N LYS A 23 7.43 15.56 7.89
CA LYS A 23 8.19 14.43 7.36
C LYS A 23 8.55 14.65 5.90
N THR A 24 9.76 14.28 5.53
CA THR A 24 10.17 14.23 4.12
C THR A 24 10.09 12.81 3.57
N ILE A 25 9.82 12.70 2.27
CA ILE A 25 9.78 11.40 1.56
C ILE A 25 11.10 10.64 1.74
N GLY A 26 12.23 11.35 1.72
CA GLY A 26 13.57 10.76 1.88
C GLY A 26 13.79 10.16 3.27
N GLU A 27 13.31 10.81 4.33
CA GLU A 27 13.37 10.28 5.70
C GLU A 27 12.51 9.02 5.86
N VAL A 28 11.28 9.07 5.36
CA VAL A 28 10.34 7.93 5.39
C VAL A 28 10.90 6.75 4.60
N CYS A 29 11.42 7.00 3.40
CA CYS A 29 12.08 5.98 2.58
C CYS A 29 13.27 5.34 3.31
N ARG A 30 14.10 6.14 3.98
CA ARG A 30 15.25 5.65 4.75
C ARG A 30 14.81 4.84 5.98
N ALA A 31 13.79 5.28 6.69
CA ALA A 31 13.26 4.58 7.88
C ALA A 31 12.72 3.19 7.54
N HIS A 32 12.07 3.05 6.38
CA HIS A 32 11.47 1.78 5.93
C HIS A 32 12.37 0.94 5.01
N GLY A 33 13.58 1.43 4.70
CA GLY A 33 14.52 0.74 3.81
C GLY A 33 14.01 0.62 2.36
N VAL A 34 13.26 1.64 1.91
CA VAL A 34 12.63 1.71 0.59
C VAL A 34 13.34 2.77 -0.25
N SER A 35 13.49 2.54 -1.55
CA SER A 35 13.99 3.59 -2.45
C SER A 35 12.87 4.56 -2.85
N GLU A 36 13.21 5.84 -3.03
CA GLU A 36 12.24 6.85 -3.47
C GLU A 36 11.54 6.46 -4.78
N ASN A 37 12.26 5.82 -5.73
CA ASN A 37 11.65 5.32 -6.96
C ASN A 37 10.52 4.30 -6.68
N THR A 38 10.73 3.41 -5.71
CA THR A 38 9.70 2.45 -5.29
C THR A 38 8.53 3.17 -4.63
N PHE A 39 8.82 4.15 -3.78
CA PHE A 39 7.81 4.98 -3.11
C PHE A 39 6.93 5.73 -4.12
N TYR A 40 7.51 6.40 -5.11
CA TYR A 40 6.73 7.09 -6.14
C TYR A 40 5.91 6.13 -7.01
N GLY A 41 6.43 4.92 -7.27
CA GLY A 41 5.66 3.85 -7.91
C GLY A 41 4.41 3.46 -7.10
N TRP A 42 4.55 3.33 -5.77
CA TRP A 42 3.42 3.11 -4.88
C TRP A 42 2.47 4.30 -4.85
N ARG A 43 2.99 5.52 -4.77
CA ARG A 43 2.18 6.75 -4.73
C ARG A 43 1.33 6.89 -5.99
N LYS A 44 1.82 6.46 -7.16
CA LYS A 44 1.03 6.42 -8.40
C LYS A 44 -0.08 5.37 -8.36
N ARG A 45 0.19 4.20 -7.78
CA ARG A 45 -0.74 3.06 -7.72
C ARG A 45 -1.82 3.21 -6.65
N PHE A 46 -1.48 3.78 -5.50
CA PHE A 46 -2.36 3.93 -4.34
C PHE A 46 -2.80 5.39 -4.10
N LYS A 47 -2.62 6.26 -5.10
CA LYS A 47 -3.00 7.68 -5.00
C LYS A 47 -4.48 7.80 -4.62
N GLY A 48 -4.77 8.51 -3.54
CA GLY A 48 -6.15 8.75 -3.09
C GLY A 48 -6.81 7.56 -2.38
N LEU A 49 -6.08 6.48 -2.10
CA LEU A 49 -6.57 5.37 -1.28
C LEU A 49 -5.98 5.46 0.13
N ASN A 50 -6.84 5.44 1.15
CA ASN A 50 -6.43 5.28 2.54
C ASN A 50 -6.36 3.80 2.95
N VAL A 51 -5.63 3.50 4.03
CA VAL A 51 -5.52 2.14 4.61
C VAL A 51 -6.88 1.41 4.75
N PRO A 52 -7.95 2.03 5.30
CA PRO A 52 -9.27 1.37 5.39
C PRO A 52 -9.91 1.07 4.03
N GLU A 53 -9.68 1.89 3.01
CA GLU A 53 -10.19 1.67 1.66
C GLU A 53 -9.50 0.48 1.00
N VAL A 54 -8.18 0.36 1.16
CA VAL A 54 -7.41 -0.79 0.66
C VAL A 54 -7.81 -2.09 1.34
N ARG A 55 -8.10 -2.06 2.65
CA ARG A 55 -8.60 -3.24 3.38
C ARG A 55 -9.98 -3.68 2.88
N THR A 56 -10.89 -2.73 2.68
CA THR A 56 -12.24 -2.99 2.15
C THR A 56 -12.18 -3.54 0.73
N MET A 57 -11.35 -2.96 -0.15
CA MET A 57 -11.15 -3.46 -1.51
C MET A 57 -10.65 -4.91 -1.53
N ARG A 58 -9.70 -5.24 -0.66
CA ARG A 58 -9.17 -6.60 -0.56
C ARG A 58 -10.23 -7.62 -0.11
N GLN A 59 -11.08 -7.24 0.86
CA GLN A 59 -12.18 -8.08 1.32
C GLN A 59 -13.23 -8.29 0.22
N LEU A 60 -13.65 -7.22 -0.46
CA LEU A 60 -14.60 -7.29 -1.57
C LEU A 60 -14.07 -8.11 -2.75
N ALA A 61 -12.77 -8.04 -3.03
CA ALA A 61 -12.13 -8.87 -4.05
C ALA A 61 -12.13 -10.35 -3.68
N GLN A 62 -11.85 -10.69 -2.40
CA GLN A 62 -11.96 -12.06 -1.91
C GLN A 62 -13.38 -12.61 -1.99
N GLU A 63 -14.36 -11.81 -1.55
CA GLU A 63 -15.76 -12.25 -1.59
C GLU A 63 -16.25 -12.43 -3.03
N ASN A 64 -15.92 -11.50 -3.94
CA ASN A 64 -16.23 -11.68 -5.36
C ASN A 64 -15.61 -12.95 -5.94
N ALA A 65 -14.36 -13.26 -5.58
CA ALA A 65 -13.71 -14.48 -6.04
C ALA A 65 -14.42 -15.74 -5.50
N ARG A 66 -14.90 -15.71 -4.26
CA ARG A 66 -15.68 -16.80 -3.66
C ARG A 66 -17.04 -16.95 -4.35
N LEU A 67 -17.77 -15.86 -4.54
CA LEU A 67 -19.07 -15.85 -5.22
C LEU A 67 -18.94 -16.35 -6.66
N LYS A 68 -17.93 -15.90 -7.41
CA LYS A 68 -17.67 -16.39 -8.77
C LYS A 68 -17.40 -17.89 -8.83
N LYS A 69 -16.75 -18.48 -7.81
CA LYS A 69 -16.54 -19.92 -7.72
C LYS A 69 -17.82 -20.71 -7.40
N LEU A 70 -18.75 -20.10 -6.66
CA LEU A 70 -20.03 -20.73 -6.32
C LEU A 70 -21.05 -20.66 -7.46
N LEU A 71 -20.90 -19.69 -8.35
CA LEU A 71 -21.69 -19.53 -9.57
C LEU A 71 -21.12 -20.33 -10.77
N ALA A 72 -19.93 -20.94 -10.61
CA ALA A 72 -19.24 -21.69 -11.65
C ALA A 72 -19.63 -23.18 -11.67
#